data_AF-A0A7X7T2M8-F1
#
_entry.id   AF-A0A7X7T2M8-F1
#
_cell.length_a   1.000
_cell.length_b   1.000
_cell.length_c   1.000
_cell.angle_alpha   90.00
_cell.angle_beta   90.00
_cell.angle_gamma   90.00
#
_symmetry.space_group_name_H-M   'P 1'
#
loop_
_entity.id
_entity.type
_entity.pdbx_description
1 polymer ?
#
loop_
_entity_poly.entity_id
_entity_poly.type
_entity_poly.pdbx_seq_one_letter_code
_entity_poly.pdbx_strand_id
1 'polypeptide(L)'
;MKKAVVATFMVMAIGLWAQVALAGFSGTDLFLPSVGAKPGVAPAIWYTTVYVHNPNPTAANVTFYLLERQANPSPMSYTDTIQPGDTAKYDN
;
A
#
# COMPACT_ATOMS: atom_id res chain seq x y z
N MET A 1 16.69 12.98 -44.38
CA MET A 1 15.75 13.85 -43.62
C MET A 1 14.45 13.14 -43.26
N LYS A 2 13.70 12.57 -44.21
CA LYS A 2 12.39 11.92 -43.94
C LYS A 2 12.44 10.74 -42.95
N LYS A 3 13.47 9.87 -43.03
CA LYS A 3 13.64 8.71 -42.13
C LYS A 3 13.98 9.09 -40.68
N ALA A 4 14.76 10.17 -40.50
CA ALA A 4 15.13 10.67 -39.17
C ALA A 4 13.92 11.30 -38.46
N VAL A 5 13.09 12.04 -39.19
CA VAL A 5 11.83 12.60 -38.66
C VAL A 5 10.87 11.49 -38.23
N VAL A 6 10.71 10.43 -39.03
CA VAL A 6 9.87 9.28 -38.67
C VAL A 6 10.40 8.56 -37.42
N ALA A 7 11.72 8.36 -37.32
CA ALA A 7 12.33 7.75 -36.14
C ALA A 7 12.13 8.60 -34.87
N THR A 8 12.26 9.93 -34.98
CA THR A 8 12.02 10.85 -33.87
C THR A 8 10.55 10.87 -33.43
N PHE A 9 9.60 10.83 -34.37
CA PHE A 9 8.17 10.68 -34.03
C PHE A 9 7.86 9.36 -33.35
N MET A 10 8.49 8.26 -33.78
CA MET A 10 8.28 6.94 -33.21
C MET A 10 8.84 6.83 -31.79
N VAL A 11 10.01 7.44 -31.51
CA VAL A 11 10.59 7.49 -30.15
C VAL A 11 9.74 8.36 -29.20
N MET A 12 9.23 9.50 -29.67
CA MET A 12 8.27 10.30 -28.89
C MET A 12 6.96 9.54 -28.61
N ALA A 13 6.46 8.79 -29.59
CA ALA A 13 5.25 8.00 -29.43
C ALA A 13 5.42 6.86 -28.41
N ILE A 14 6.62 6.31 -28.23
CA ILE A 14 6.89 5.24 -27.26
C ILE A 14 7.11 5.81 -25.84
N GLY A 15 7.71 7.00 -25.71
CA GLY A 15 7.94 7.65 -24.42
C GLY A 15 6.68 8.12 -23.68
N LEU A 16 5.56 8.30 -24.40
CA LEU A 16 4.27 8.72 -23.83
C LEU A 16 3.48 7.59 -23.12
N TRP A 17 3.95 6.34 -23.22
CA TRP A 17 3.29 5.17 -22.62
C TRP A 17 4.10 4.50 -21.52
N ALA A 18 4.99 5.24 -20.86
CA ALA A 18 5.51 4.81 -19.57
C ALA A 18 4.37 4.87 -18.54
N GLN A 19 3.45 3.91 -18.61
CA GLN A 19 2.45 3.72 -17.58
C GLN A 19 3.20 3.37 -16.31
N VAL A 20 2.97 4.16 -15.26
CA VAL A 20 3.39 3.80 -13.90
C VAL A 20 2.71 2.46 -13.64
N ALA A 21 3.50 1.38 -13.59
CA ALA A 21 3.01 0.09 -13.16
C ALA A 21 2.62 0.25 -11.69
N LEU A 22 1.35 0.54 -11.43
CA LEU A 22 0.78 0.55 -10.10
C LEU A 22 0.84 -0.90 -9.61
N ALA A 23 1.88 -1.24 -8.86
CA ALA A 23 2.01 -2.51 -8.14
C ALA A 23 1.06 -2.56 -6.92
N GLY A 24 -0.19 -2.10 -7.11
CA GLY A 24 -1.22 -2.03 -6.10
C GLY A 24 -2.26 -3.11 -6.36
N PHE A 25 -2.67 -3.81 -5.31
CA PHE A 25 -3.85 -4.68 -5.36
C PHE A 25 -5.07 -3.82 -5.75
N SER A 26 -5.86 -4.27 -6.74
CA SER A 26 -7.07 -3.56 -7.17
C SER A 26 -8.22 -3.67 -6.17
N GLY A 27 -8.05 -4.47 -5.11
CA GLY A 27 -8.97 -4.54 -3.99
C GLY A 27 -8.78 -3.33 -3.07
N THR A 28 -9.87 -2.67 -2.69
CA THR A 28 -9.86 -1.65 -1.62
C THR A 28 -9.53 -2.25 -0.27
N ASP A 29 -9.82 -3.54 -0.10
CA ASP A 29 -9.73 -4.24 1.17
C ASP A 29 -8.65 -5.32 1.09
N LEU A 30 -7.62 -5.20 1.93
CA LEU A 30 -6.53 -6.15 2.07
C LEU A 30 -6.58 -6.80 3.46
N PHE A 31 -6.59 -8.12 3.50
CA PHE A 31 -6.53 -8.87 4.75
C PHE A 31 -5.09 -9.29 5.03
N LEU A 32 -4.57 -8.85 6.17
CA LEU A 32 -3.30 -9.31 6.72
C LEU A 32 -3.61 -10.46 7.70
N PRO A 33 -3.33 -11.73 7.36
CA PRO A 33 -3.57 -12.83 8.28
C PRO A 33 -2.56 -12.81 9.43
N SER A 34 -2.94 -13.40 10.56
CA SER A 34 -2.05 -13.60 11.73
C SER A 34 -1.46 -12.32 12.34
N VAL A 35 -2.15 -11.19 12.19
CA VAL A 35 -1.80 -9.92 12.85
C VAL A 35 -2.20 -9.96 14.32
N GLY A 36 -1.35 -9.42 15.18
CA GLY A 36 -1.65 -9.20 16.60
C GLY A 36 -0.39 -9.00 17.43
N ALA A 37 -0.56 -9.09 18.75
CA ALA A 37 0.53 -9.17 19.70
C ALA A 37 0.23 -10.21 20.80
N LYS A 38 1.20 -11.06 21.15
CA LYS A 38 1.16 -11.87 22.37
C LYS A 38 2.57 -12.04 22.96
N PRO A 39 2.67 -12.44 24.24
CA PRO A 39 3.92 -12.92 24.81
C PRO A 39 4.48 -14.10 24.00
N GLY A 40 5.79 -14.09 23.77
CA GLY A 40 6.57 -15.23 23.32
C GLY A 40 7.19 -15.97 24.51
N VAL A 41 8.30 -16.70 24.27
CA VAL A 41 9.13 -17.23 25.37
C VAL A 41 9.81 -16.06 26.05
N ALA A 42 9.64 -15.93 27.36
CA ALA A 42 10.22 -14.83 28.12
C ALA A 42 11.72 -14.67 27.83
N PRO A 43 12.20 -13.44 27.53
CA PRO A 43 11.52 -12.14 27.68
C PRO A 43 10.80 -11.62 26.42
N ALA A 44 10.65 -12.43 25.37
CA ALA A 44 10.17 -11.96 24.07
C ALA A 44 8.66 -11.66 24.07
N ILE A 45 8.28 -10.63 23.33
CA ILE A 45 6.90 -10.31 22.93
C ILE A 45 6.90 -10.25 21.42
N TRP A 46 5.94 -10.92 20.78
CA TRP A 46 5.74 -10.75 19.34
C TRP A 46 4.64 -9.73 19.10
N TYR A 47 4.84 -8.91 18.09
CA TYR A 47 3.88 -7.94 17.59
C TYR A 47 4.04 -7.83 16.08
N THR A 48 3.00 -7.35 15.41
CA THR A 48 3.04 -7.06 13.98
C THR A 48 3.37 -5.59 13.77
N THR A 49 4.24 -5.32 12.80
CA THR A 49 4.46 -3.98 12.27
C THR A 49 3.95 -3.95 10.84
N VAL A 50 3.14 -2.95 10.50
CA VAL A 50 2.62 -2.74 9.15
C VAL A 50 3.26 -1.50 8.54
N TYR A 51 3.68 -1.62 7.28
CA TYR A 51 4.11 -0.49 6.47
C TYR A 51 3.11 -0.30 5.34
N VAL A 52 2.60 0.92 5.19
CA VAL A 52 1.70 1.27 4.09
C VAL A 52 2.31 2.38 3.28
N HIS A 53 2.52 2.11 1.99
CA HIS A 53 3.04 3.06 1.02
C HIS A 53 1.90 3.60 0.15
N ASN A 54 1.85 4.92 -0.03
CA ASN A 54 0.95 5.55 -0.99
C ASN A 54 1.72 5.94 -2.27
N PRO A 55 1.65 5.13 -3.34
CA PRO A 55 2.31 5.46 -4.61
C PRO A 55 1.55 6.51 -5.44
N ASN A 56 0.37 6.97 -4.98
CA ASN A 56 -0.49 7.85 -5.76
C ASN A 56 -0.03 9.32 -5.68
N PRO A 57 -0.37 10.16 -6.67
CA PRO A 57 -0.06 11.59 -6.64
C PRO A 57 -0.96 12.40 -5.69
N THR A 58 -1.94 11.77 -5.05
CA THR A 58 -2.87 12.39 -4.09
C THR A 58 -2.84 11.65 -2.76
N ALA A 59 -3.22 12.33 -1.69
CA ALA A 59 -3.32 11.71 -0.37
C ALA A 59 -4.33 10.54 -0.39
N ALA A 60 -4.04 9.50 0.37
CA ALA A 60 -4.86 8.31 0.50
C ALA A 60 -5.32 8.14 1.94
N ASN A 61 -6.61 7.86 2.14
CA ASN A 61 -7.15 7.51 3.45
C ASN A 61 -7.08 5.99 3.62
N VAL A 62 -6.55 5.54 4.75
CA VAL A 62 -6.41 4.13 5.10
C VAL A 62 -7.14 3.89 6.39
N THR A 63 -7.91 2.80 6.46
CA THR A 63 -8.55 2.37 7.71
C THR A 63 -8.18 0.93 8.01
N PHE A 64 -7.65 0.70 9.19
CA PHE A 64 -7.39 -0.62 9.73
C PHE A 64 -8.58 -1.06 10.58
N TYR A 65 -8.93 -2.34 10.48
CA TYR A 65 -9.90 -2.99 11.36
C TYR A 65 -9.23 -4.20 11.99
N LEU A 66 -9.25 -4.31 13.32
CA LEU A 66 -8.79 -5.50 14.01
C LEU A 66 -9.90 -6.55 14.02
N LEU A 67 -9.72 -7.58 13.21
CA LEU A 67 -10.67 -8.68 13.08
C LEU A 67 -10.23 -9.87 13.95
N GLU A 68 -10.91 -10.07 15.06
CA GLU A 68 -10.65 -11.19 15.96
C GLU A 68 -11.37 -12.48 15.53
N ARG A 69 -10.91 -13.65 15.99
CA ARG A 69 -11.40 -14.98 15.57
C ARG A 69 -12.71 -15.40 16.29
N GLN A 70 -13.51 -14.45 16.73
CA GLN A 70 -14.80 -14.68 17.37
C GLN A 70 -15.78 -13.58 16.97
N ALA A 71 -17.02 -13.62 17.47
CA ALA A 71 -18.01 -12.59 17.17
C ALA A 71 -17.44 -11.19 17.47
N ASN A 72 -17.35 -10.37 16.42
CA ASN A 72 -16.73 -9.05 16.47
C ASN A 72 -17.65 -8.02 15.77
N PRO A 73 -18.84 -7.74 16.31
CA PRO A 73 -19.83 -6.87 15.65
C PRO A 73 -19.42 -5.39 15.60
N SER A 74 -18.42 -4.99 16.39
CA SER A 74 -17.85 -3.64 16.37
C SER A 74 -16.33 -3.74 16.49
N PRO A 75 -15.63 -4.01 15.37
CA PRO A 75 -14.18 -4.11 15.35
C PRO A 75 -13.52 -2.79 15.79
N MET A 76 -12.43 -2.89 16.55
CA MET A 76 -11.56 -1.75 16.77
C MET A 76 -11.01 -1.28 15.42
N SER A 77 -11.02 0.03 15.20
CA SER A 77 -10.52 0.62 13.97
C SER A 77 -9.59 1.79 14.23
N TYR A 78 -8.71 2.04 13.27
CA TYR A 78 -7.81 3.18 13.24
C TYR A 78 -7.73 3.72 11.82
N THR A 79 -7.84 5.04 11.67
CA THR A 79 -7.81 5.71 10.37
C THR A 79 -6.65 6.69 10.33
N ASP A 80 -5.96 6.72 9.20
CA ASP A 80 -4.89 7.66 8.92
C ASP A 80 -4.98 8.16 7.46
N THR A 81 -4.28 9.26 7.16
CA THR A 81 -4.14 9.83 5.83
C THR A 81 -2.67 9.86 5.44
N ILE A 82 -2.31 9.07 4.43
CA ILE A 82 -0.93 8.97 3.92
C ILE A 82 -0.78 9.92 2.74
N GLN A 83 0.18 10.85 2.84
CA GLN A 83 0.46 11.83 1.78
C GLN A 83 1.02 11.16 0.50
N PRO A 84 0.99 11.85 -0.65
CA PRO A 84 1.53 11.33 -1.91
C PRO A 84 3.00 10.91 -1.77
N GLY A 85 3.33 9.68 -2.17
CA GLY A 85 4.70 9.15 -2.16
C GLY A 85 5.22 8.70 -0.80
N ASP A 86 4.48 8.94 0.29
CA ASP A 86 4.93 8.61 1.64
C ASP A 86 4.75 7.14 1.99
N THR A 87 5.47 6.71 3.02
CA THR A 87 5.29 5.40 3.68
C THR A 87 5.10 5.60 5.17
N ALA A 88 3.95 5.18 5.69
CA ALA A 88 3.68 5.18 7.12
C ALA A 88 4.02 3.82 7.73
N LYS A 89 4.57 3.84 8.95
CA LYS A 89 4.86 2.66 9.76
C LYS A 89 3.90 2.65 10.95
N TYR A 90 3.22 1.53 11.14
CA TYR A 90 2.31 1.28 12.26
C TYR A 90 2.89 0.14 13.08
N ASP A 91 3.33 0.46 14.29
CA ASP A 91 3.70 -0.53 15.28
C ASP A 91 2.49 -0.81 16.18
N ASN A 92 2.23 -2.09 16.44
CA ASN A 92 1.22 -2.58 17.39
C ASN A 92 -0.21 -2.04 17.13
#